data_AF-A0A2N1EEJ4-F1
#
_entry.id   AF-A0A2N1EEJ4-F1
#
_cell.length_a   1.000
_cell.length_b   1.000
_cell.length_c   1.000
_cell.angle_alpha   90.00
_cell.angle_beta   90.00
_cell.angle_gamma   90.00
#
_symmetry.space_group_name_H-M   'P 1'
#
loop_
_entity.id
_entity.type
_entity.pdbx_description
1 polymer ?
#
loop_
_entity_poly.entity_id
_entity_poly.type
_entity_poly.pdbx_seq_one_letter_code
_entity_poly.pdbx_strand_id
1 'polypeptide(L)'
;MNPMRALRQYQKVNSHAQISEASPHRLVQMLMEGGLDRMAQAKGALARGDIAQKGLMLGKATDILIGLRDGLDAEKSDNKAYVQQLEGLYVYMTNRLMEANLHNDADMIDEVARLLITVKEGWDAIAAPQGAAQ
;
A
#
# COMPACT_ATOMS: atom_id res chain seq x y z
N MET A 1 7.92 -12.83 6.98
CA MET A 1 8.51 -11.67 7.72
C MET A 1 7.36 -11.04 8.50
N ASN A 2 7.55 -10.63 9.76
CA ASN A 2 6.43 -10.32 10.66
C ASN A 2 5.76 -8.97 10.26
N PRO A 3 4.44 -8.88 9.96
CA PRO A 3 3.74 -7.66 9.50
C PRO A 3 3.91 -6.47 10.46
N MET A 4 4.17 -6.76 11.74
CA MET A 4 4.59 -5.81 12.77
C MET A 4 5.93 -5.10 12.52
N ARG A 5 6.76 -5.54 11.57
CA ARG A 5 8.01 -4.84 11.18
C ARG A 5 7.75 -3.77 10.13
N ALA A 6 6.87 -4.01 9.16
CA ALA A 6 6.45 -3.00 8.19
C ALA A 6 5.75 -1.83 8.88
N LEU A 7 4.87 -2.14 9.86
CA LEU A 7 4.26 -1.13 10.73
C LEU A 7 5.30 -0.36 11.56
N ARG A 8 6.32 -1.04 12.11
CA ARG A 8 7.44 -0.41 12.84
C ARG A 8 8.32 0.52 11.99
N GLN A 9 8.53 0.19 10.72
CA GLN A 9 9.28 1.06 9.80
C GLN A 9 8.49 2.34 9.48
N TYR A 10 7.15 2.26 9.47
CA TYR A 10 6.24 3.40 9.33
C TYR A 10 6.12 4.26 10.61
N GLN A 11 6.13 3.62 11.80
CA GLN A 11 6.10 4.26 13.12
C GLN A 11 7.20 5.32 13.31
N LYS A 12 8.30 5.25 12.57
CA LYS A 12 9.43 6.20 12.69
C LYS A 12 9.23 7.52 11.93
N VAL A 13 8.24 7.61 11.04
CA VAL A 13 8.07 8.75 10.10
C VAL A 13 6.89 9.66 10.48
N ASN A 14 5.86 9.15 11.16
CA ASN A 14 4.72 9.93 11.61
C ASN A 14 4.57 9.83 13.13
N SER A 15 4.57 10.98 13.79
CA SER A 15 4.47 11.20 15.24
C SER A 15 3.66 10.13 16.00
N HIS A 16 4.26 9.59 17.07
CA HIS A 16 3.71 8.57 17.98
C HIS A 16 2.28 8.82 18.51
N ALA A 17 1.74 10.03 18.41
CA ALA A 17 0.47 10.43 19.02
C ALA A 17 -0.80 9.99 18.25
N GLN A 18 -0.77 9.84 16.92
CA GLN A 18 -2.01 9.59 16.13
C GLN A 18 -2.37 8.11 15.95
N ILE A 19 -1.45 7.18 16.26
CA ILE A 19 -1.63 5.75 15.95
C ILE A 19 -2.18 4.95 17.16
N SER A 20 -2.04 5.46 18.38
CA SER A 20 -2.41 4.72 19.60
C SER A 20 -3.91 4.41 19.73
N GLU A 21 -4.77 5.04 18.92
CA GLU A 21 -6.23 4.89 18.94
C GLU A 21 -6.82 4.52 17.56
N ALA A 22 -5.99 4.30 16.54
CA ALA A 22 -6.49 4.01 15.19
C ALA A 22 -7.09 2.60 15.11
N SER A 23 -8.32 2.49 14.60
CA SER A 23 -8.96 1.20 14.35
C SER A 23 -8.16 0.36 13.34
N PRO A 24 -8.23 -0.99 13.38
CA PRO A 24 -7.58 -1.85 12.38
C PRO A 24 -7.91 -1.45 10.94
N HIS A 25 -9.14 -1.01 10.70
CA HIS A 25 -9.57 -0.48 9.41
C HIS A 25 -8.77 0.76 9.00
N ARG A 26 -8.60 1.74 9.91
CA ARG A 26 -7.83 2.96 9.66
C ARG A 26 -6.34 2.68 9.45
N LEU A 27 -5.78 1.69 10.14
CA LEU A 27 -4.38 1.29 9.94
C LEU A 27 -4.13 0.81 8.50
N VAL A 28 -5.06 0.03 7.92
CA VAL A 28 -4.97 -0.41 6.52
C VAL A 28 -5.08 0.78 5.56
N GLN A 29 -6.00 1.71 5.81
CA GLN A 29 -6.10 2.96 5.02
C GLN A 29 -4.79 3.74 5.03
N MET A 30 -4.19 3.93 6.21
CA MET A 30 -2.92 4.66 6.36
C MET A 30 -1.76 3.95 5.64
N LEU A 31 -1.75 2.61 5.60
CA LEU A 31 -0.77 1.86 4.83
C LEU A 31 -0.94 2.11 3.32
N MET A 32 -2.16 2.06 2.80
CA MET A 32 -2.44 2.35 1.39
C MET A 32 -2.06 3.79 1.02
N GLU A 33 -2.45 4.77 1.84
CA GLU A 33 -2.05 6.18 1.71
C GLU A 33 -0.52 6.32 1.68
N GLY A 34 0.17 5.68 2.64
CA GLY A 34 1.63 5.67 2.68
C GLY A 34 2.27 5.06 1.44
N GLY A 35 1.68 4.01 0.87
CA GLY A 35 2.14 3.38 -0.38
C GLY A 35 2.04 4.34 -1.57
N LEU A 36 0.91 5.03 -1.71
CA LEU A 36 0.67 6.05 -2.75
C LEU A 36 1.66 7.22 -2.63
N ASP A 37 1.87 7.73 -1.41
CA ASP A 37 2.82 8.81 -1.17
C ASP A 37 4.25 8.46 -1.59
N ARG A 38 4.68 7.22 -1.35
CA ARG A 38 6.01 6.72 -1.72
C ARG A 38 6.14 6.57 -3.24
N MET A 39 5.09 6.10 -3.92
CA MET A 39 5.07 6.06 -5.37
C MET A 39 5.14 7.46 -5.99
N ALA A 40 4.40 8.44 -5.45
CA ALA A 40 4.48 9.84 -5.88
C ALA A 40 5.89 10.43 -5.67
N GLN A 41 6.52 10.18 -4.52
CA GLN A 41 7.90 10.60 -4.24
C GLN A 41 8.91 9.94 -5.18
N ALA A 42 8.73 8.64 -5.50
CA ALA A 42 9.57 7.93 -6.45
C ALA A 42 9.50 8.56 -7.85
N LYS A 43 8.29 8.89 -8.33
CA LYS A 43 8.11 9.61 -9.61
C LYS A 43 8.79 10.97 -9.60
N GLY A 44 8.63 11.73 -8.52
CA GLY A 44 9.30 13.03 -8.37
C GLY A 44 10.83 12.92 -8.39
N ALA A 45 11.39 11.89 -7.73
CA ALA A 45 12.82 11.62 -7.75
C ALA A 45 13.31 11.22 -9.15
N LEU A 46 12.58 10.34 -9.84
CA LEU A 46 12.85 9.94 -11.21
C LEU A 46 12.86 11.14 -12.17
N ALA A 47 11.87 12.03 -12.08
CA ALA A 47 11.79 13.24 -12.90
C ALA A 47 12.99 14.20 -12.72
N ARG A 48 13.66 14.16 -11.58
CA ARG A 48 14.87 14.95 -11.28
C ARG A 48 16.17 14.19 -11.51
N GLY A 49 16.12 12.95 -12.00
CA GLY A 49 17.29 12.10 -12.19
C GLY A 49 17.89 11.52 -10.90
N ASP A 50 17.18 11.62 -9.77
CA ASP A 50 17.63 11.08 -8.48
C ASP A 50 17.29 9.59 -8.35
N ILE A 51 18.13 8.76 -8.97
CA ILE A 51 17.93 7.30 -9.05
C ILE A 51 18.00 6.63 -7.68
N ALA A 52 18.87 7.12 -6.78
CA ALA A 52 19.02 6.57 -5.45
C ALA A 52 17.74 6.78 -4.62
N GLN A 53 17.21 8.00 -4.61
CA GLN A 53 15.98 8.30 -3.89
C GLN A 53 14.77 7.59 -4.51
N LYS A 54 14.69 7.51 -5.85
CA LYS A 54 13.68 6.70 -6.55
C LYS A 54 13.69 5.26 -6.05
N GLY A 55 14.86 4.60 -6.06
CA GLY A 55 15.00 3.22 -5.61
C GLY A 55 14.59 3.04 -4.14
N LEU A 56 14.98 3.97 -3.26
CA LEU A 56 14.58 3.95 -1.85
C LEU A 56 13.06 4.07 -1.67
N MET A 57 12.41 4.97 -2.41
CA MET A 57 10.96 5.18 -2.31
C MET A 57 10.18 3.99 -2.87
N LEU A 58 10.60 3.43 -4.02
CA LEU A 58 9.98 2.23 -4.58
C LEU A 58 10.15 1.01 -3.66
N GLY A 59 11.33 0.83 -3.04
CA GLY A 59 11.53 -0.22 -2.04
C GLY A 59 10.56 -0.09 -0.86
N LYS A 60 10.37 1.13 -0.34
CA LYS A 60 9.40 1.38 0.74
C LYS A 60 7.95 1.17 0.31
N ALA A 61 7.58 1.47 -0.94
CA ALA A 61 6.25 1.19 -1.46
C ALA A 61 6.01 -0.32 -1.59
N THR A 62 7.00 -1.07 -2.08
CA THR A 62 6.99 -2.53 -2.14
C THR A 62 6.83 -3.17 -0.76
N ASP A 63 7.55 -2.68 0.26
CA ASP A 63 7.42 -3.18 1.63
C ASP A 63 5.99 -3.04 2.18
N ILE A 64 5.29 -1.95 1.81
CA ILE A 64 3.89 -1.72 2.19
C ILE A 64 2.97 -2.72 1.47
N LEU A 65 3.14 -2.93 0.17
CA LEU A 65 2.34 -3.88 -0.60
C LEU A 65 2.48 -5.31 -0.06
N ILE A 66 3.72 -5.71 0.27
CA ILE A 66 3.98 -6.99 0.95
C ILE A 66 3.29 -7.04 2.31
N GLY A 67 3.36 -5.96 3.10
CA GLY A 67 2.67 -5.89 4.40
C GLY A 67 1.15 -6.00 4.30
N LEU A 68 0.53 -5.37 3.28
CA LEU A 68 -0.90 -5.48 3.00
C LEU A 68 -1.28 -6.91 2.60
N ARG A 69 -0.47 -7.56 1.75
CA ARG A 69 -0.66 -8.96 1.35
C ARG A 69 -0.53 -9.92 2.53
N ASP A 70 0.53 -9.75 3.33
CA ASP A 70 0.79 -10.60 4.50
C ASP A 70 -0.30 -10.42 5.59
N GLY A 71 -1.09 -9.35 5.52
CA GLY A 71 -2.26 -9.12 6.37
C GLY A 71 -3.55 -9.79 5.90
N LEU A 72 -3.55 -10.42 4.72
CA LEU A 72 -4.71 -11.18 4.23
C LEU A 72 -4.84 -12.51 4.99
N ASP A 73 -6.05 -12.80 5.48
CA ASP A 73 -6.35 -14.03 6.21
C ASP A 73 -7.46 -14.81 5.49
N ALA A 74 -7.06 -15.81 4.69
CA ALA A 74 -7.97 -16.63 3.92
C ALA A 74 -8.83 -17.56 4.78
N GLU A 75 -8.41 -17.88 6.01
CA GLU A 75 -9.15 -18.77 6.90
C GLU A 75 -10.28 -18.04 7.63
N LYS A 76 -10.17 -16.72 7.80
CA LYS A 76 -11.23 -15.88 8.37
C LYS A 76 -12.18 -15.26 7.34
N SER A 77 -11.96 -15.53 6.05
CA SER A 77 -12.82 -15.01 4.97
C SER A 77 -13.91 -15.99 4.59
N ASP A 78 -15.15 -15.51 4.55
CA ASP A 78 -16.30 -16.25 4.01
C ASP A 78 -16.17 -16.52 2.50
N ASN A 79 -15.27 -15.81 1.83
CA ASN A 79 -14.98 -15.99 0.41
C ASN A 79 -13.47 -16.05 0.13
N LYS A 80 -12.94 -17.28 0.10
CA LYS A 80 -11.52 -17.56 -0.15
C LYS A 80 -11.06 -17.12 -1.55
N ALA A 81 -11.94 -17.13 -2.55
CA ALA A 81 -11.59 -16.76 -3.91
C ALA A 81 -11.24 -15.28 -4.04
N TYR A 82 -11.98 -14.38 -3.35
CA TYR A 82 -11.65 -12.96 -3.35
C TYR A 82 -10.32 -12.65 -2.67
N VAL A 83 -9.99 -13.37 -1.58
CA VAL A 83 -8.70 -13.22 -0.90
C VAL A 83 -7.55 -13.60 -1.84
N GLN A 84 -7.67 -14.72 -2.55
CA GLN A 84 -6.66 -15.16 -3.53
C GLN A 84 -6.49 -14.19 -4.70
N GLN A 85 -7.59 -13.61 -5.20
CA GLN A 85 -7.52 -12.59 -6.25
C GLN A 85 -6.80 -11.33 -5.77
N LEU A 86 -7.08 -10.87 -4.55
CA LEU A 86 -6.42 -9.70 -3.96
C LEU A 86 -4.93 -9.97 -3.66
N GLU A 87 -4.61 -11.18 -3.20
CA GLU A 87 -3.22 -11.63 -3.02
C GLU A 87 -2.46 -11.59 -4.35
N GLY A 88 -3.04 -12.14 -5.42
CA GLY A 88 -2.48 -12.10 -6.76
C GLY A 88 -2.29 -10.67 -7.28
N LEU A 89 -3.21 -9.77 -6.99
CA LEU A 89 -3.11 -8.37 -7.34
C LEU A 89 -1.92 -7.69 -6.63
N TYR A 90 -1.72 -7.93 -5.33
CA TYR A 90 -0.57 -7.36 -4.61
C TYR A 90 0.77 -7.94 -5.07
N VAL A 91 0.82 -9.22 -5.46
CA VAL A 91 2.00 -9.84 -6.09
C VAL A 91 2.31 -9.16 -7.42
N TYR A 92 1.29 -8.95 -8.26
CA TYR A 92 1.44 -8.25 -9.52
C TYR A 92 1.99 -6.83 -9.33
N MET A 93 1.38 -6.03 -8.44
CA MET A 93 1.82 -4.67 -8.14
C MET A 93 3.27 -4.63 -7.66
N THR A 94 3.66 -5.57 -6.80
CA THR A 94 5.03 -5.68 -6.28
C THR A 94 6.03 -5.93 -7.41
N ASN A 95 5.76 -6.91 -8.27
CA ASN A 95 6.61 -7.21 -9.43
C ASN A 95 6.70 -6.01 -10.38
N ARG A 96 5.58 -5.33 -10.61
CA ARG A 96 5.52 -4.17 -11.48
C ARG A 96 6.35 -2.99 -10.96
N LEU A 97 6.37 -2.74 -9.64
CA LEU A 97 7.26 -1.73 -9.06
C LEU A 97 8.74 -2.11 -9.14
N MET A 98 9.09 -3.41 -9.10
CA MET A 98 10.46 -3.85 -9.34
C MET A 98 10.89 -3.59 -10.79
N GLU A 99 10.03 -3.89 -11.76
CA GLU A 99 10.25 -3.58 -13.18
C GLU A 99 10.39 -2.07 -13.41
N ALA A 100 9.49 -1.27 -12.81
CA ALA A 100 9.56 0.18 -12.86
C ALA A 100 10.90 0.72 -12.34
N ASN A 101 11.39 0.13 -11.25
CA ASN A 101 12.68 0.49 -10.69
C ASN A 101 13.84 0.14 -11.62
N LEU A 102 13.82 -1.06 -12.21
CA LEU A 102 14.87 -1.56 -13.11
C LEU A 102 14.94 -0.73 -14.40
N HIS A 103 13.79 -0.40 -14.99
CA HIS A 103 13.69 0.27 -16.28
C HIS A 103 13.56 1.80 -16.18
N ASN A 104 13.49 2.36 -14.98
CA ASN A 104 13.22 3.79 -14.76
C ASN A 104 11.91 4.25 -15.44
N ASP A 105 10.88 3.42 -15.36
CA ASP A 105 9.60 3.63 -16.04
C ASP A 105 8.56 4.23 -15.08
N ALA A 106 8.17 5.48 -15.34
CA ALA A 106 7.19 6.20 -14.54
C ALA A 106 5.75 5.73 -14.77
N ASP A 107 5.44 5.20 -15.96
CA ASP A 107 4.09 4.75 -16.32
C ASP A 107 3.74 3.46 -15.58
N MET A 108 4.74 2.60 -15.34
CA MET A 108 4.58 1.42 -14.47
C MET A 108 4.29 1.81 -13.02
N ILE A 109 4.85 2.92 -12.52
CA ILE A 109 4.54 3.43 -11.18
C ILE A 109 3.09 3.93 -11.13
N ASP A 110 2.65 4.64 -12.18
CA ASP A 110 1.28 5.14 -12.28
C ASP A 110 0.24 4.03 -12.39
N GLU A 111 0.57 2.95 -13.10
CA GLU A 111 -0.26 1.76 -13.17
C GLU A 111 -0.51 1.18 -11.77
N VAL A 112 0.55 0.95 -11.00
CA VAL A 112 0.41 0.42 -9.64
C VAL A 112 -0.34 1.39 -8.73
N ALA A 113 -0.09 2.70 -8.86
CA ALA A 113 -0.81 3.71 -8.10
C ALA A 113 -2.33 3.66 -8.38
N ARG A 114 -2.74 3.56 -9.65
CA ARG A 114 -4.17 3.44 -10.03
C ARG A 114 -4.81 2.17 -9.46
N LEU A 115 -4.11 1.04 -9.52
CA LEU A 115 -4.62 -0.21 -8.95
C LEU A 115 -4.78 -0.09 -7.43
N LEU A 116 -3.79 0.50 -6.73
CA LEU A 116 -3.86 0.67 -5.28
C LEU A 116 -4.95 1.67 -4.87
N ILE A 117 -5.18 2.72 -5.67
CA ILE A 117 -6.32 3.63 -5.50
C ILE A 117 -7.64 2.86 -5.58
N THR A 118 -7.82 2.00 -6.59
CA THR A 118 -9.05 1.20 -6.76
C THR A 118 -9.30 0.30 -5.54
N VAL A 119 -8.25 -0.35 -5.02
CA VAL A 119 -8.34 -1.17 -3.80
C VAL A 119 -8.69 -0.30 -2.59
N LYS A 120 -8.05 0.87 -2.46
CA LYS A 120 -8.33 1.82 -1.37
C LYS A 120 -9.77 2.33 -1.42
N GLU A 121 -10.31 2.67 -2.58
CA GLU A 121 -11.70 3.09 -2.73
C GLU A 121 -12.67 2.00 -2.26
N GLY A 122 -12.43 0.75 -2.65
CA GLY A 122 -13.20 -0.39 -2.17
C GLY A 122 -13.10 -0.57 -0.65
N TRP A 123 -11.91 -0.38 -0.08
CA TRP A 123 -11.71 -0.45 1.36
C TRP A 123 -12.40 0.69 2.10
N ASP A 124 -12.25 1.92 1.64
CA ASP A 124 -12.85 3.12 2.23
C ASP A 124 -14.39 3.03 2.25
N ALA A 125 -15.00 2.39 1.23
CA ALA A 125 -16.44 2.14 1.19
C ALA A 125 -16.94 1.19 2.30
N ILE A 126 -16.08 0.32 2.85
CA ILE A 126 -16.43 -0.59 3.95
C ILE A 126 -16.48 0.16 5.29
N ALA A 127 -15.69 1.24 5.44
CA ALA A 127 -15.66 2.07 6.64
C ALA A 127 -16.98 2.81 6.92
N ALA A 128 -17.89 2.82 5.95
CA ALA A 128 -19.21 3.40 6.09
C ALA A 128 -20.28 2.32 6.44
N PRO A 129 -20.52 2.08 7.74
CA PRO A 129 -21.85 1.66 8.18
C PRO A 129 -22.48 2.70 9.13
N GLN A 130 -23.73 3.07 8.80
CA GLN A 130 -24.81 3.52 9.70
C GLN A 130 -24.67 4.91 10.35
N GLY A 131 -24.98 5.94 9.55
CA GLY A 131 -25.18 7.31 10.02
C GLY A 131 -25.88 8.20 9.01
N ALA A 132 -26.87 7.69 8.27
CA ALA A 132 -27.72 8.51 7.41
C ALA A 132 -29.17 8.03 7.47
N ALA A 133 -30.00 8.87 8.10
CA ALA A 133 -31.45 8.97 7.99
C ALA A 133 -32.34 7.83 8.52
N GLN A 134 -32.87 8.08 9.72
CA GLN A 134 -34.30 8.06 10.13
C GLN A 134 -35.13 6.81 9.83
#